data_AF-I4Z044-F1
#
_entry.id   AF-I4Z044-F1
#
_cell.length_a   1.000
_cell.length_b   1.000
_cell.length_c   1.000
_cell.angle_alpha   90.00
_cell.angle_beta   90.00
_cell.angle_gamma   90.00
#
_symmetry.space_group_name_H-M   'P 1'
#
loop_
_entity.id
_entity.type
_entity.pdbx_description
1 polymer ?
#
loop_
_entity_poly.entity_id
_entity_poly.type
_entity_poly.pdbx_seq_one_letter_code
_entity_poly.pdbx_strand_id
1 'polypeptide(L)'
;MILLLRRLVCLLVVSTAMTTHAVANEDEIWSKNITPAWLDEHVAAKRASHTRPVPRLSRTQVWTNGLARSDTQAFVPTDFDRTVGAKLQPFQDYNFLVGTELVRSGAESSVVSSKASWEAFLKRDWQSLGVTVEVSTAGFVDSMQNGYSQSISGSMEIPFEIPLAAWSTQLRLSPSMNLDSVSGAVGTGLLSEIIGETRLSSQSNRFRSDLNVRIGYGVAPSTRPTASARLELRIAPNL
;
A
#
# COMPACT_ATOMS: atom_id res chain seq x y z
N MET A 1 -19.10 15.73 -6.56
CA MET A 1 -18.11 14.93 -5.80
C MET A 1 -18.18 13.43 -6.08
N ILE A 2 -19.36 12.78 -5.97
CA ILE A 2 -19.52 11.32 -6.21
C ILE A 2 -19.11 10.87 -7.63
N LEU A 3 -19.34 11.71 -8.64
CA LEU A 3 -18.95 11.45 -10.04
C LEU A 3 -17.43 11.48 -10.28
N LEU A 4 -16.67 12.26 -9.50
CA LEU A 4 -15.21 12.33 -9.59
C LEU A 4 -14.57 11.10 -8.93
N LEU A 5 -15.14 10.62 -7.82
CA LEU A 5 -14.69 9.40 -7.14
C LEU A 5 -14.91 8.15 -8.03
N ARG A 6 -16.05 8.06 -8.72
CA ARG A 6 -16.31 6.99 -9.71
C ARG A 6 -15.30 7.01 -10.85
N ARG A 7 -14.93 8.18 -11.36
CA ARG A 7 -13.94 8.31 -12.44
C ARG A 7 -12.53 7.96 -11.99
N LEU A 8 -12.14 8.30 -10.76
CA LEU A 8 -10.83 7.96 -10.21
C LEU A 8 -10.69 6.47 -9.93
N VAL A 9 -11.74 5.84 -9.37
CA VAL A 9 -11.81 4.39 -9.16
C VAL A 9 -11.83 3.64 -10.50
N CYS A 10 -12.57 4.14 -11.51
CA CYS A 10 -12.49 3.57 -12.85
C CYS A 10 -11.11 3.73 -13.49
N LEU A 11 -10.41 4.85 -13.26
CA LEU A 11 -9.05 5.04 -13.80
C LEU A 11 -8.04 4.06 -13.18
N LEU A 12 -8.17 3.79 -11.87
CA LEU A 12 -7.35 2.83 -11.13
C LEU A 12 -7.68 1.37 -11.49
N VAL A 13 -8.95 1.08 -11.83
CA VAL A 13 -9.39 -0.24 -12.32
C VAL A 13 -8.99 -0.46 -13.79
N VAL A 14 -8.94 0.59 -14.61
CA VAL A 14 -8.51 0.50 -16.02
C VAL A 14 -6.99 0.34 -16.14
N SER A 15 -6.21 0.94 -15.24
CA SER A 15 -4.74 0.77 -15.21
C SER A 15 -4.30 -0.57 -14.60
N THR A 16 -5.18 -1.29 -13.89
CA THR A 16 -4.89 -2.62 -13.30
C THR A 16 -5.28 -3.81 -14.18
N ALA A 17 -5.99 -3.60 -15.29
CA ALA A 17 -6.41 -4.67 -16.20
C ALA A 17 -5.38 -5.04 -17.30
N MET A 18 -4.20 -4.41 -17.30
CA MET A 18 -3.14 -4.74 -18.24
C MET A 18 -2.24 -5.87 -17.70
N THR A 19 -2.29 -6.98 -18.48
CA THR A 19 -1.24 -7.97 -18.79
C THR A 19 -0.82 -9.05 -17.78
N THR A 20 -1.51 -10.20 -17.82
CA THR A 20 -0.79 -11.49 -17.80
C THR A 20 -0.89 -12.14 -19.18
N HIS A 21 0.22 -12.74 -19.59
CA HIS A 21 0.48 -13.57 -20.79
C HIS A 21 0.23 -12.95 -22.17
N ALA A 22 1.28 -12.39 -22.76
CA ALA A 22 1.46 -12.34 -24.21
C ALA A 22 2.96 -12.17 -24.57
N VAL A 23 3.82 -13.15 -24.29
CA VAL A 23 5.20 -13.19 -24.83
C VAL A 23 5.19 -13.55 -26.34
N ALA A 24 4.11 -13.25 -27.06
CA ALA A 24 3.96 -13.53 -28.48
C ALA A 24 3.31 -12.41 -29.31
N ASN A 25 2.81 -11.32 -28.70
CA ASN A 25 2.14 -10.23 -29.45
C ASN A 25 2.50 -8.82 -28.92
N GLU A 26 3.69 -8.64 -28.32
CA GLU A 26 4.08 -7.33 -27.75
C GLU A 26 4.35 -6.23 -28.80
N ASP A 27 4.48 -6.59 -30.09
CA ASP A 27 4.56 -5.63 -31.20
C ASP A 27 3.21 -4.93 -31.49
N GLU A 28 2.08 -5.50 -31.05
CA GLU A 28 0.75 -5.04 -31.49
C GLU A 28 0.18 -3.91 -30.60
N ILE A 29 0.59 -3.86 -29.33
CA ILE A 29 0.11 -2.89 -28.33
C ILE A 29 0.64 -1.47 -28.60
N TRP A 30 1.74 -1.34 -29.34
CA TRP A 30 2.28 -0.04 -29.76
C TRP A 30 1.89 0.35 -31.19
N SER A 31 1.04 -0.44 -31.86
CA SER A 31 0.55 -0.13 -33.20
C SER A 31 -0.47 1.01 -33.19
N LYS A 32 -0.46 1.85 -34.23
CA LYS A 32 -1.27 3.08 -34.39
C LYS A 32 -2.81 2.91 -34.34
N ASN A 33 -3.34 1.71 -34.11
CA ASN A 33 -4.76 1.36 -34.32
C ASN A 33 -5.47 0.78 -33.07
N ILE A 34 -5.12 1.22 -31.85
CA ILE A 34 -5.93 0.87 -30.67
C ILE A 34 -7.25 1.66 -30.71
N THR A 35 -8.34 1.00 -31.07
CA THR A 35 -9.70 1.55 -30.93
C THR A 35 -10.31 1.15 -29.59
N PRO A 36 -11.21 1.96 -29.00
CA PRO A 36 -11.87 1.62 -27.73
C PRO A 36 -12.61 0.27 -27.75
N ALA A 37 -13.22 -0.08 -28.90
CA ALA A 37 -13.93 -1.34 -29.07
C ALA A 37 -12.99 -2.55 -29.03
N TRP A 38 -11.81 -2.45 -29.66
CA TRP A 38 -10.78 -3.49 -29.60
C TRP A 38 -10.27 -3.69 -28.17
N LEU A 39 -10.06 -2.59 -27.42
CA LEU A 39 -9.63 -2.65 -26.03
C LEU A 39 -10.66 -3.36 -25.14
N ASP A 40 -11.95 -3.05 -25.31
CA ASP A 40 -13.03 -3.66 -24.53
C ASP A 40 -13.18 -5.16 -24.80
N GLU A 41 -13.13 -5.58 -26.07
CA GLU A 41 -13.17 -7.00 -26.44
C GLU A 41 -11.94 -7.77 -25.94
N HIS A 42 -10.75 -7.15 -26.04
CA HIS A 42 -9.50 -7.78 -25.60
C HIS A 42 -9.43 -7.91 -24.07
N VAL A 43 -9.92 -6.91 -23.32
CA VAL A 43 -10.05 -6.97 -21.85
C VAL A 43 -11.08 -8.03 -21.44
N ALA A 44 -12.22 -8.13 -22.15
CA ALA A 44 -13.22 -9.15 -21.89
C ALA A 44 -12.68 -10.57 -22.12
N ALA A 45 -11.96 -10.79 -23.23
CA ALA A 45 -11.31 -12.06 -23.54
C ALA A 45 -10.27 -12.45 -22.49
N LYS A 46 -9.45 -11.50 -22.01
CA LYS A 46 -8.45 -11.75 -20.93
C LYS A 46 -9.07 -12.02 -19.57
N ARG A 47 -10.25 -11.48 -19.27
CA ARG A 47 -11.01 -11.81 -18.05
C ARG A 47 -11.59 -13.22 -18.11
N ALA A 48 -11.97 -13.69 -19.29
CA ALA A 48 -12.52 -15.02 -19.48
C ALA A 48 -11.44 -16.12 -19.35
N SER A 49 -10.19 -15.82 -19.68
CA SER A 49 -9.07 -16.78 -19.62
C SER A 49 -8.34 -16.85 -18.27
N HIS A 50 -8.62 -15.94 -17.32
CA HIS A 50 -8.08 -16.05 -15.98
C HIS A 50 -8.77 -17.15 -15.19
N THR A 51 -8.00 -18.14 -14.74
CA THR A 51 -8.40 -19.03 -13.64
C THR A 51 -8.71 -18.18 -12.42
N ARG A 52 -10.01 -18.04 -12.10
CA ARG A 52 -10.43 -17.42 -10.85
C ARG A 52 -9.83 -18.23 -9.70
N PRO A 53 -9.11 -17.61 -8.76
CA PRO A 53 -8.68 -18.32 -7.56
C PRO A 53 -9.92 -18.89 -6.84
N VAL A 54 -9.76 -20.08 -6.25
CA VAL A 54 -10.85 -20.74 -5.51
C VAL A 54 -11.38 -19.76 -4.46
N PRO A 55 -12.70 -19.52 -4.38
CA PRO A 55 -13.26 -18.60 -3.39
C PRO A 55 -12.83 -19.05 -1.99
N ARG A 56 -11.98 -18.24 -1.34
CA ARG A 56 -11.58 -18.45 0.06
C ARG A 56 -12.51 -17.63 0.95
N LEU A 57 -12.93 -18.23 2.07
CA LEU A 57 -13.84 -17.60 3.03
C LEU A 57 -13.28 -16.25 3.48
N SER A 58 -14.07 -15.20 3.34
CA SER A 58 -13.77 -13.84 3.78
C SER A 58 -13.42 -13.82 5.27
N ARG A 59 -12.27 -13.26 5.62
CA ARG A 59 -11.82 -13.17 7.01
C ARG A 59 -12.50 -11.98 7.66
N THR A 60 -13.27 -12.24 8.72
CA THR A 60 -13.82 -11.21 9.60
C THR A 60 -13.00 -11.19 10.88
N GLN A 61 -12.50 -10.02 11.28
CA GLN A 61 -11.84 -9.78 12.55
C GLN A 61 -12.71 -8.85 13.37
N VAL A 62 -12.97 -9.20 14.62
CA VAL A 62 -13.71 -8.37 15.58
C VAL A 62 -12.78 -8.11 16.75
N TRP A 63 -12.73 -6.88 17.23
CA TRP A 63 -11.94 -6.49 18.39
C TRP A 63 -12.71 -5.55 19.30
N THR A 64 -12.25 -5.48 20.55
CA THR A 64 -12.75 -4.58 21.57
C THR A 64 -11.59 -4.05 22.38
N ASN A 65 -11.58 -2.75 22.69
CA ASN A 65 -10.61 -2.15 23.60
C ASN A 65 -11.33 -1.42 24.74
N GLY A 66 -10.80 -1.47 25.96
CA GLY A 66 -11.39 -0.77 27.12
C GLY A 66 -12.75 -1.30 27.60
N LEU A 67 -13.24 -2.41 27.05
CA LEU A 67 -14.47 -3.09 27.46
C LEU A 67 -14.18 -4.19 28.49
N ALA A 68 -13.61 -3.84 29.65
CA ALA A 68 -13.53 -4.80 30.74
C ALA A 68 -14.92 -4.97 31.40
N ARG A 69 -15.39 -6.22 31.53
CA ARG A 69 -16.40 -6.61 32.53
C ARG A 69 -15.72 -6.62 33.89
N SER A 70 -16.10 -5.74 34.80
CA SER A 70 -15.69 -5.83 36.20
C SER A 70 -16.91 -5.59 37.08
N ASP A 71 -17.42 -6.66 37.71
CA ASP A 71 -18.41 -6.59 38.80
C ASP A 71 -17.79 -6.02 40.10
N THR A 72 -16.51 -5.65 40.09
CA THR A 72 -15.87 -4.89 41.15
C THR A 72 -15.69 -3.44 40.69
N GLN A 73 -16.66 -2.61 41.06
CA GLN A 73 -16.49 -1.16 41.16
C GLN A 73 -15.50 -0.87 42.29
N ALA A 74 -14.25 -0.55 41.95
CA ALA A 74 -13.39 0.35 42.73
C ALA A 74 -12.03 0.50 41.99
N PHE A 75 -11.68 1.72 41.58
CA PHE A 75 -10.33 2.15 41.17
C PHE A 75 -9.79 1.75 39.78
N VAL A 76 -10.60 1.84 38.71
CA VAL A 76 -10.03 2.00 37.35
C VAL A 76 -10.40 3.40 36.83
N PRO A 77 -9.44 4.21 36.36
CA PRO A 77 -9.73 5.54 35.83
C PRO A 77 -10.80 5.46 34.73
N THR A 78 -11.84 6.30 34.85
CA THR A 78 -12.99 6.37 33.95
C THR A 78 -12.68 6.98 32.59
N ASP A 79 -11.45 7.47 32.39
CA ASP A 79 -11.11 8.41 31.32
C ASP A 79 -10.58 7.75 30.04
N PHE A 80 -10.60 6.41 29.95
CA PHE A 80 -10.12 5.70 28.76
C PHE A 80 -11.22 5.53 27.71
N ASP A 81 -10.86 5.80 26.45
CA ASP A 81 -11.73 5.52 25.31
C ASP A 81 -12.04 4.02 25.20
N ARG A 82 -13.32 3.71 25.05
CA ARG A 82 -13.81 2.33 24.84
C ARG A 82 -14.14 2.15 23.37
N THR A 83 -13.65 1.08 22.76
CA THR A 83 -13.88 0.83 21.34
C THR A 83 -14.40 -0.57 21.07
N VAL A 84 -15.31 -0.69 20.12
CA VAL A 84 -15.76 -1.94 19.51
C VAL A 84 -15.60 -1.80 18.02
N GLY A 85 -14.93 -2.74 17.36
CA GLY A 85 -14.76 -2.69 15.92
C GLY A 85 -14.82 -4.05 15.25
N ALA A 86 -15.11 -4.01 13.96
CA ALA A 86 -15.06 -5.15 13.07
C ALA A 86 -14.40 -4.75 11.76
N LYS A 87 -13.58 -5.63 11.19
CA LYS A 87 -12.87 -5.45 9.92
C LYS A 87 -13.04 -6.71 9.09
N LEU A 88 -13.42 -6.52 7.85
CA LEU A 88 -13.72 -7.54 6.86
C LEU A 88 -12.64 -7.49 5.79
N GLN A 89 -12.21 -8.66 5.33
CA GLN A 89 -11.40 -8.81 4.13
C GLN A 89 -12.27 -9.43 3.03
N PRO A 90 -13.09 -8.65 2.31
CA PRO A 90 -14.01 -9.20 1.33
C PRO A 90 -13.28 -9.73 0.08
N PHE A 91 -12.11 -9.19 -0.25
CA PHE A 91 -11.28 -9.64 -1.36
C PHE A 91 -9.89 -10.01 -0.85
N GLN A 92 -9.63 -11.32 -0.69
CA GLN A 92 -8.31 -11.80 -0.29
C GLN A 92 -7.24 -11.52 -1.36
N ASP A 93 -7.63 -11.54 -2.63
CA ASP A 93 -6.71 -11.36 -3.77
C ASP A 93 -6.07 -9.96 -3.82
N TYR A 94 -6.73 -8.96 -3.23
CA TYR A 94 -6.33 -7.55 -3.28
C TYR A 94 -5.91 -6.99 -1.91
N ASN A 95 -5.75 -7.86 -0.90
CA ASN A 95 -5.54 -7.49 0.51
C ASN A 95 -6.41 -6.29 0.93
N PHE A 96 -7.66 -6.26 0.45
CA PHE A 96 -8.56 -5.16 0.73
C PHE A 96 -9.28 -5.44 2.04
N LEU A 97 -9.12 -4.53 2.99
CA LEU A 97 -9.72 -4.57 4.30
C LEU A 97 -10.64 -3.35 4.45
N VAL A 98 -11.82 -3.58 5.00
CA VAL A 98 -12.77 -2.51 5.34
C VAL A 98 -13.34 -2.79 6.72
N GLY A 99 -13.39 -1.78 7.58
CA GLY A 99 -13.86 -1.95 8.94
C GLY A 99 -14.64 -0.76 9.45
N THR A 100 -15.37 -1.00 10.51
CA THR A 100 -16.05 0.02 11.28
C THR A 100 -15.69 -0.14 12.74
N GLU A 101 -15.56 0.98 13.45
CA GLU A 101 -15.38 1.01 14.89
C GLU A 101 -16.30 2.06 15.50
N LEU A 102 -16.86 1.73 16.66
CA LEU A 102 -17.57 2.65 17.53
C LEU A 102 -16.64 2.99 18.69
N VAL A 103 -16.43 4.28 18.91
CA VAL A 103 -15.58 4.81 19.98
C VAL A 103 -16.49 5.57 20.94
N ARG A 104 -16.39 5.26 22.23
CA ARG A 104 -17.02 6.03 23.30
C ARG A 104 -15.91 6.69 24.10
N SER A 105 -15.91 8.02 24.14
CA SER A 105 -14.92 8.74 24.93
C SER A 105 -15.16 8.53 26.42
N GLY A 106 -14.06 8.39 27.18
CA GLY A 106 -14.09 8.25 28.64
C GLY A 106 -14.32 9.57 29.39
N ALA A 107 -14.21 10.72 28.72
CA ALA A 107 -14.41 12.03 29.33
C ALA A 107 -15.90 12.31 29.68
N GLU A 108 -16.14 13.33 30.52
CA GLU A 108 -17.47 13.73 31.04
C GLU A 108 -18.58 13.85 29.98
N SER A 109 -18.21 14.09 28.72
CA SER A 109 -19.11 13.99 27.58
C SER A 109 -19.12 12.55 27.04
N SER A 110 -20.21 11.82 27.25
CA SER A 110 -20.45 10.47 26.72
C SER A 110 -20.67 10.45 25.21
N VAL A 111 -19.76 11.05 24.44
CA VAL A 111 -19.84 11.12 22.99
C VAL A 111 -19.52 9.73 22.44
N VAL A 112 -20.46 9.22 21.66
CA VAL A 112 -20.27 8.03 20.84
C VAL A 112 -19.97 8.51 19.43
N SER A 113 -18.80 8.13 18.92
CA SER A 113 -18.42 8.34 17.53
C SER A 113 -18.31 7.02 16.79
N SER A 114 -18.45 7.10 15.48
CA SER A 114 -18.28 5.99 14.56
C SER A 114 -17.21 6.35 13.56
N LYS A 115 -16.34 5.37 13.28
CA LYS A 115 -15.30 5.51 12.29
C LYS A 115 -15.35 4.32 11.33
N ALA A 116 -15.31 4.61 10.04
CA ALA A 116 -15.17 3.60 9.00
C ALA A 116 -13.77 3.72 8.41
N SER A 117 -13.04 2.61 8.29
CA SER A 117 -11.68 2.58 7.76
C SER A 117 -11.55 1.58 6.63
N TRP A 118 -10.60 1.81 5.73
CA TRP A 118 -10.24 0.88 4.68
C TRP A 118 -8.75 0.90 4.42
N GLU A 119 -8.23 -0.24 3.97
CA GLU A 119 -6.85 -0.44 3.54
C GLU A 119 -6.86 -1.37 2.32
N ALA A 120 -6.03 -1.09 1.33
CA ALA A 120 -5.81 -1.96 0.18
C ALA A 120 -4.32 -2.01 -0.11
N PHE A 121 -3.82 -3.19 -0.45
CA PHE A 121 -2.42 -3.38 -0.84
C PHE A 121 -2.33 -4.33 -2.02
N LEU A 122 -1.68 -3.86 -3.08
CA LEU A 122 -1.38 -4.63 -4.27
C LEU A 122 0.13 -4.64 -4.48
N LYS A 123 0.68 -5.84 -4.67
CA LYS A 123 2.07 -6.04 -5.11
C LYS A 123 2.07 -6.89 -6.36
N ARG A 124 2.90 -6.51 -7.33
CA ARG A 124 3.06 -7.23 -8.58
C ARG A 124 4.52 -7.22 -9.01
N ASP A 125 5.04 -8.43 -9.26
CA ASP A 125 6.40 -8.63 -9.74
C ASP A 125 6.35 -8.94 -11.25
N TRP A 126 6.89 -8.04 -12.06
CA TRP A 126 7.06 -8.26 -13.51
C TRP A 126 8.39 -8.95 -13.77
N GLN A 127 8.38 -10.27 -13.67
CA GLN A 127 9.57 -11.12 -13.81
C GLN A 127 10.36 -10.89 -15.11
N SER A 128 9.69 -10.59 -16.23
CA SER A 128 10.35 -10.34 -17.52
C SER A 128 11.21 -9.06 -17.53
N LEU A 129 10.85 -8.07 -16.71
CA LEU A 129 11.55 -6.79 -16.60
C LEU A 129 12.36 -6.68 -15.30
N GLY A 130 12.24 -7.67 -14.41
CA GLY A 130 12.78 -7.61 -13.04
C GLY A 130 12.16 -6.48 -12.19
N VAL A 131 11.06 -5.88 -12.63
CA VAL A 131 10.44 -4.72 -11.98
C VAL A 131 9.40 -5.16 -10.96
N THR A 132 9.45 -4.59 -9.77
CA THR A 132 8.42 -4.78 -8.72
C THR A 132 7.60 -3.51 -8.58
N VAL A 133 6.27 -3.63 -8.60
CA VAL A 133 5.35 -2.52 -8.31
C VAL A 133 4.47 -2.84 -7.13
N GLU A 134 4.41 -1.89 -6.21
CA GLU A 134 3.56 -1.90 -5.03
C GLU A 134 2.65 -0.67 -5.05
N VAL A 135 1.38 -0.85 -4.70
CA VAL A 135 0.41 0.23 -4.53
C VAL A 135 -0.37 -0.06 -3.27
N SER A 136 -0.47 0.93 -2.39
CA SER A 136 -1.27 0.86 -1.18
C SER A 136 -2.14 2.10 -1.04
N THR A 137 -3.35 1.91 -0.53
CA THR A 137 -4.19 3.02 -0.09
C THR A 137 -4.80 2.67 1.25
N ALA A 138 -4.88 3.66 2.13
CA ALA A 138 -5.56 3.54 3.40
C ALA A 138 -6.38 4.81 3.63
N GLY A 139 -7.46 4.72 4.38
CA GLY A 139 -8.25 5.89 4.72
C GLY A 139 -9.28 5.60 5.79
N PHE A 140 -9.88 6.67 6.27
CA PHE A 140 -10.99 6.58 7.21
C PHE A 140 -11.93 7.78 7.09
N VAL A 141 -13.15 7.58 7.57
CA VAL A 141 -14.13 8.63 7.87
C VAL A 141 -14.47 8.55 9.35
N ASP A 142 -14.45 9.68 10.04
CA ASP A 142 -14.78 9.80 11.45
C ASP A 142 -15.97 10.76 11.64
N SER A 143 -17.02 10.28 12.31
CA SER A 143 -18.21 11.07 12.60
C SER A 143 -18.00 12.14 13.67
N MET A 144 -17.00 12.00 14.55
CA MET A 144 -16.74 12.99 15.61
C MET A 144 -16.20 14.30 15.04
N GLN A 145 -15.25 14.18 14.13
CA GLN A 145 -14.59 15.32 13.49
C GLN A 145 -15.26 15.71 12.16
N ASN A 146 -16.29 14.97 11.73
CA ASN A 146 -16.84 15.02 10.37
C ASN A 146 -15.71 15.01 9.32
N GLY A 147 -14.74 14.13 9.55
CA GLY A 147 -13.43 14.15 8.91
C GLY A 147 -13.25 12.98 7.95
N TYR A 148 -12.56 13.25 6.85
CA TYR A 148 -12.14 12.27 5.86
C TYR A 148 -10.62 12.33 5.73
N SER A 149 -9.96 11.18 5.84
CA SER A 149 -8.54 11.05 5.55
C SER A 149 -8.29 9.92 4.56
N GLN A 150 -7.42 10.15 3.58
CA GLN A 150 -6.97 9.14 2.65
C GLN A 150 -5.49 9.30 2.35
N SER A 151 -4.77 8.19 2.36
CA SER A 151 -3.41 8.04 1.89
C SER A 151 -3.39 7.09 0.70
N ILE A 152 -2.59 7.42 -0.30
CA ILE A 152 -2.24 6.58 -1.44
C ILE A 152 -0.73 6.64 -1.57
N SER A 153 -0.07 5.49 -1.63
CA SER A 153 1.35 5.39 -1.91
C SER A 153 1.61 4.29 -2.91
N GLY A 154 2.67 4.46 -3.69
CA GLY A 154 3.17 3.42 -4.56
C GLY A 154 4.67 3.27 -4.37
N SER A 155 5.20 2.15 -4.88
CA SER A 155 6.62 1.95 -5.07
C SER A 155 6.83 1.21 -6.39
N MET A 156 7.85 1.60 -7.13
CA MET A 156 8.31 0.91 -8.33
C MET A 156 9.82 0.70 -8.19
N GLU A 157 10.24 -0.55 -8.16
CA GLU A 157 11.63 -0.94 -8.05
C GLU A 157 12.11 -1.43 -9.43
N ILE A 158 13.12 -0.77 -9.97
CA ILE A 158 13.67 -1.03 -11.29
C ILE A 158 15.13 -1.47 -11.09
N PRO A 159 15.48 -2.74 -11.37
CA PRO A 159 16.86 -3.17 -11.30
C PRO A 159 17.66 -2.50 -12.41
N PHE A 160 18.90 -2.15 -12.13
CA PHE A 160 19.84 -1.70 -13.14
C PHE A 160 21.23 -2.19 -12.80
N GLU A 161 22.02 -2.56 -13.80
CA GLU A 161 23.37 -3.04 -13.59
C GLU A 161 24.34 -1.85 -13.61
N ILE A 162 24.86 -1.48 -12.44
CA ILE A 162 26.10 -0.71 -12.38
C ILE A 162 27.24 -1.73 -12.47
N PRO A 163 28.35 -1.45 -13.18
CA PRO A 163 29.55 -2.31 -13.23
C PRO A 163 30.31 -2.33 -11.89
N LEU A 164 29.61 -2.57 -10.79
CA LEU A 164 30.11 -2.86 -9.46
C LEU A 164 29.82 -4.35 -9.22
N ALA A 165 30.74 -5.22 -9.62
CA ALA A 165 30.54 -6.68 -9.74
C ALA A 165 30.01 -7.42 -8.50
N ALA A 166 29.96 -6.78 -7.33
CA ALA A 166 29.47 -7.35 -6.07
C ALA A 166 28.16 -6.71 -5.57
N TRP A 167 27.58 -5.76 -6.30
CA TRP A 167 26.43 -4.98 -5.87
C TRP A 167 25.19 -5.32 -6.71
N SER A 168 24.08 -5.58 -6.01
CA SER A 168 22.75 -5.51 -6.59
C SER A 168 22.27 -4.07 -6.50
N THR A 169 21.98 -3.44 -7.62
CA THR A 169 21.54 -2.04 -7.67
C THR A 169 20.14 -1.91 -8.26
N GLN A 170 19.33 -1.07 -7.62
CA GLN A 170 17.96 -0.82 -8.05
C GLN A 170 17.56 0.64 -7.82
N LEU A 171 16.71 1.16 -8.70
CA LEU A 171 16.09 2.46 -8.61
C LEU A 171 14.68 2.26 -8.05
N ARG A 172 14.38 2.86 -6.91
CA ARG A 172 13.06 2.85 -6.30
C ARG A 172 12.40 4.22 -6.47
N LEU A 173 11.22 4.23 -7.10
CA LEU A 173 10.37 5.42 -7.22
C LEU A 173 9.13 5.23 -6.34
N SER A 174 8.94 6.08 -5.35
CA SER A 174 7.85 5.97 -4.37
C SER A 174 6.99 7.23 -4.35
N PRO A 175 5.97 7.34 -5.24
CA PRO A 175 4.99 8.41 -5.17
C PRO A 175 4.08 8.23 -3.95
N SER A 176 3.66 9.34 -3.34
CA SER A 176 2.67 9.34 -2.28
C SER A 176 1.74 10.54 -2.37
N MET A 177 0.52 10.37 -1.87
CA MET A 177 -0.50 11.39 -1.75
C MET A 177 -1.26 11.18 -0.45
N ASN A 178 -1.46 12.25 0.30
CA ASN A 178 -2.24 12.27 1.53
C ASN A 178 -3.27 13.39 1.42
N LEU A 179 -4.51 13.09 1.77
CA LEU A 179 -5.62 14.02 1.85
C LEU A 179 -6.18 13.92 3.27
N ASP A 180 -6.27 15.05 3.95
CA ASP A 180 -6.93 15.14 5.25
C ASP A 180 -7.86 16.36 5.23
N SER A 181 -9.17 16.09 5.31
CA SER A 181 -10.18 17.14 5.27
C SER A 181 -10.30 17.91 6.58
N VAL A 182 -9.83 17.35 7.70
CA VAL A 182 -9.92 18.00 9.01
C VAL A 182 -8.90 19.13 9.10
N SER A 183 -7.66 18.86 8.70
CA SER A 183 -6.61 19.88 8.59
C SER A 183 -6.68 20.70 7.29
N GLY A 184 -7.45 20.24 6.29
CA GLY A 184 -7.45 20.79 4.93
C GLY A 184 -6.16 20.52 4.17
N ALA A 185 -5.29 19.64 4.70
CA ALA A 185 -3.98 19.37 4.12
C ALA A 185 -4.10 18.40 2.93
N VAL A 186 -3.46 18.79 1.83
CA VAL A 186 -3.20 17.91 0.69
C VAL A 186 -1.69 17.80 0.52
N GLY A 187 -1.15 16.63 0.81
CA GLY A 187 0.25 16.29 0.59
C GLY A 187 0.39 15.46 -0.68
N THR A 188 1.35 15.80 -1.53
CA THR A 188 1.81 14.92 -2.60
C THR A 188 3.33 14.90 -2.57
N GLY A 189 3.92 13.76 -2.90
CA GLY A 189 5.37 13.61 -2.87
C GLY A 189 5.84 12.52 -3.82
N LEU A 190 7.10 12.62 -4.23
CA LEU A 190 7.83 11.59 -4.94
C LEU A 190 9.18 11.42 -4.27
N LEU A 191 9.48 10.20 -3.83
CA LEU A 191 10.81 9.82 -3.37
C LEU A 191 11.47 8.94 -4.42
N SER A 192 12.61 9.38 -4.93
CA SER A 192 13.46 8.59 -5.83
C SER A 192 14.70 8.15 -5.05
N GLU A 193 15.00 6.86 -5.03
CA GLU A 193 16.13 6.28 -4.30
C GLU A 193 16.92 5.32 -5.19
N ILE A 194 18.24 5.45 -5.19
CA ILE A 194 19.14 4.39 -5.63
C ILE A 194 19.48 3.54 -4.40
N ILE A 195 19.22 2.25 -4.51
CA ILE A 195 19.48 1.25 -3.48
C ILE A 195 20.55 0.32 -4.02
N GLY A 196 21.64 0.20 -3.29
CA GLY A 196 22.71 -0.74 -3.55
C GLY A 196 22.82 -1.72 -2.39
N GLU A 197 22.84 -3.01 -2.70
CA GLU A 197 22.98 -4.07 -1.71
C GLU A 197 24.15 -4.97 -2.08
N THR A 198 25.00 -5.30 -1.11
CA THR A 198 26.09 -6.25 -1.31
C THR A 198 26.25 -7.15 -0.10
N ARG A 199 26.62 -8.42 -0.34
CA ARG A 199 26.98 -9.33 0.73
C ARG A 199 28.49 -9.30 0.92
N LEU A 200 28.92 -8.89 2.11
CA LEU A 200 30.32 -8.77 2.49
C LEU A 200 30.94 -10.10 2.96
N SER A 201 30.10 -11.05 3.39
CA SER A 201 30.53 -12.35 3.90
C SER A 201 30.51 -13.42 2.80
N SER A 202 31.49 -14.33 2.81
CA SER A 202 31.44 -15.57 2.01
C SER A 202 30.33 -16.50 2.51
N GLN A 203 29.88 -17.43 1.67
CA GLN A 203 28.83 -18.41 2.03
C GLN A 203 29.25 -19.36 3.17
N SER A 204 30.55 -19.59 3.37
CA SER A 204 31.09 -20.48 4.39
C SER A 204 31.29 -19.83 5.77
N ASN A 205 31.06 -18.53 5.89
CA ASN A 205 31.22 -17.82 7.16
C ASN A 205 30.07 -18.15 8.14
N ARG A 206 30.38 -18.15 9.44
CA ARG A 206 29.40 -18.33 10.53
C ARG A 206 28.38 -17.18 10.61
N PHE A 207 28.73 -16.03 10.04
CA PHE A 207 27.90 -14.83 10.01
C PHE A 207 27.71 -14.36 8.58
N ARG A 208 26.47 -13.98 8.28
CA ARG A 208 26.07 -13.25 7.08
C ARG A 208 26.13 -11.75 7.36
N SER A 209 26.89 -11.04 6.55
CA SER A 209 27.00 -9.57 6.59
C SER A 209 26.48 -8.99 5.28
N ASP A 210 25.36 -8.29 5.33
CA ASP A 210 24.79 -7.56 4.20
C ASP A 210 24.98 -6.05 4.41
N LEU A 211 25.49 -5.35 3.40
CA LEU A 211 25.61 -3.89 3.38
C LEU A 211 24.57 -3.32 2.42
N ASN A 212 23.73 -2.42 2.93
CA ASN A 212 22.71 -1.71 2.17
C ASN A 212 23.04 -0.21 2.16
N VAL A 213 23.15 0.36 0.97
CA VAL A 213 23.28 1.79 0.73
C VAL A 213 22.02 2.29 0.07
N ARG A 214 21.45 3.38 0.57
CA ARG A 214 20.31 4.07 -0.05
C ARG A 214 20.65 5.54 -0.19
N ILE A 215 20.55 6.07 -1.40
CA ILE A 215 20.74 7.48 -1.68
C ILE A 215 19.51 7.95 -2.42
N GLY A 216 18.84 8.97 -1.91
CA GLY A 216 17.57 9.40 -2.49
C GLY A 216 17.32 10.89 -2.42
N TYR A 217 16.33 11.28 -3.20
CA TYR A 217 15.86 12.65 -3.33
C TYR A 217 14.33 12.66 -3.30
N GLY A 218 13.78 13.38 -2.33
CA GLY A 218 12.35 13.57 -2.12
C GLY A 218 11.91 14.95 -2.58
N VAL A 219 10.84 15.01 -3.38
CA VAL A 219 10.22 16.26 -3.82
C VAL A 219 8.74 16.24 -3.47
N ALA A 220 8.25 17.34 -2.91
CA ALA A 220 6.83 17.60 -2.71
C ALA A 220 6.54 19.05 -3.07
N PRO A 221 5.41 19.39 -3.72
CA PRO A 221 5.13 20.75 -4.19
C PRO A 221 5.12 21.81 -3.08
N SER A 222 4.74 21.42 -1.87
CA SER A 222 4.58 22.32 -0.72
C SER A 222 5.79 22.37 0.20
N THR A 223 6.86 21.62 -0.09
CA THR A 223 8.07 21.59 0.75
C THR A 223 9.33 21.80 -0.08
N ARG A 224 10.42 22.17 0.59
CA ARG A 224 11.73 22.16 -0.07
C ARG A 224 12.10 20.72 -0.42
N PRO A 225 12.80 20.49 -1.55
CA PRO A 225 13.34 19.19 -1.84
C PRO A 225 14.28 18.70 -0.73
N THR A 226 14.31 17.40 -0.51
CA THR A 226 15.09 16.76 0.55
C THR A 226 16.00 15.72 -0.06
N ALA A 227 17.28 15.76 0.28
CA ALA A 227 18.23 14.69 -0.04
C ALA A 227 18.39 13.78 1.18
N SER A 228 18.54 12.48 0.95
CA SER A 228 18.77 11.51 2.01
C SER A 228 19.85 10.52 1.58
N ALA A 229 20.67 10.10 2.54
CA ALA A 229 21.62 9.02 2.37
C ALA A 229 21.56 8.16 3.64
N ARG A 230 21.40 6.86 3.46
CA ARG A 230 21.35 5.87 4.54
C ARG A 230 22.30 4.74 4.22
N LEU A 231 23.11 4.38 5.22
CA LEU A 231 23.98 3.23 5.22
C LEU A 231 23.49 2.28 6.31
N GLU A 232 23.29 1.02 5.97
CA GLU A 232 22.86 -0.01 6.92
C GLU A 232 23.71 -1.27 6.74
N LEU A 233 24.41 -1.66 7.81
CA LEU A 233 25.13 -2.92 7.89
C LEU A 233 24.31 -3.89 8.74
N ARG A 234 23.85 -4.99 8.14
CA ARG A 234 23.12 -6.04 8.84
C ARG A 234 24.00 -7.27 8.99
N ILE A 235 24.24 -7.67 10.24
CA ILE A 235 24.98 -8.88 10.59
C ILE A 235 24.00 -9.86 11.23
N ALA A 236 23.89 -11.06 10.67
CA ALA A 236 23.03 -12.13 11.18
C ALA A 236 23.80 -13.46 11.19
N PRO A 237 23.51 -14.39 12.12
CA PRO A 237 24.07 -15.74 12.05
C PRO A 237 23.62 -16.43 10.75
N ASN A 238 24.51 -17.22 10.16
CA ASN A 238 24.21 -18.04 9.00
C ASN A 238 23.52 -19.31 9.51
N LEU A 239 22.17 -19.34 9.46
CA LEU A 239 21.34 -20.47 9.90
C LEU A 239 21.13 -21.47 8.76
#